data_AF-K1XCB7-F1
#
_entry.id   AF-K1XCB7-F1
#
_cell.length_a   1.000
_cell.length_b   1.000
_cell.length_c   1.000
_cell.angle_alpha   90.00
_cell.angle_beta   90.00
_cell.angle_gamma   90.00
#
_symmetry.space_group_name_H-M   'P 1'
#
loop_
_entity.id
_entity.type
_entity.pdbx_description
1 polymer ?
#
loop_
_entity_poly.entity_id
_entity_poly.type
_entity_poly.pdbx_seq_one_letter_code
_entity_poly.pdbx_strand_id
1 'polypeptide(L)'
;MKATKNLTYRVVVEKEKYKDGSTVYVSQVPTLGISDYGPTIEEALDNTQKLIKFHIESLIEEGEEVPGPDDANNIIVTNSEVSISSNRKLVLT
;
A
#
# COMPACT_ATOMS: atom_id res chain seq x y z
N MET A 1 25.83 -11.32 -17.15
CA MET A 1 25.65 -10.51 -15.91
C MET A 1 24.15 -10.35 -15.70
N LYS A 2 23.64 -10.59 -14.48
CA LYS A 2 22.22 -10.35 -14.15
C LYS A 2 22.06 -8.84 -13.95
N ALA A 3 21.20 -8.18 -14.74
CA ALA A 3 20.95 -6.75 -14.59
C ALA A 3 20.08 -6.54 -13.35
N THR A 4 20.49 -5.64 -12.45
CA THR A 4 19.69 -5.24 -11.28
C THR A 4 19.01 -3.91 -11.60
N LYS A 5 17.68 -3.88 -11.51
CA LYS A 5 16.88 -2.66 -11.67
C LYS A 5 16.16 -2.38 -10.36
N ASN A 6 16.32 -1.17 -9.83
CA ASN A 6 15.55 -0.72 -8.67
C ASN A 6 14.18 -0.24 -9.15
N LEU A 7 13.12 -0.77 -8.54
CA LEU A 7 11.74 -0.41 -8.79
C LEU A 7 11.21 0.32 -7.55
N THR A 8 10.57 1.46 -7.76
CA THR A 8 9.99 2.28 -6.68
C THR A 8 8.49 2.15 -6.76
N TYR A 9 7.84 1.90 -5.62
CA TYR A 9 6.39 1.84 -5.50
C TYR A 9 5.94 2.69 -4.31
N ARG A 10 4.83 3.40 -4.47
CA ARG A 10 4.19 4.16 -3.41
C ARG A 10 3.50 3.19 -2.46
N VAL A 11 3.80 3.36 -1.17
CA VAL A 11 3.14 2.64 -0.07
C VAL A 11 2.30 3.63 0.73
N VAL A 12 1.05 3.27 0.99
CA VAL A 12 0.15 4.00 1.90
C VAL A 12 0.00 3.16 3.16
N VAL A 13 0.21 3.75 4.33
CA VAL A 13 0.10 3.05 5.61
C VAL A 13 -1.04 3.66 6.42
N GLU A 14 -1.97 2.81 6.84
CA GLU A 14 -3.11 3.16 7.66
C GLU A 14 -3.04 2.45 9.00
N LYS A 15 -3.54 3.11 10.05
CA LYS A 15 -3.62 2.54 11.39
C LYS A 15 -5.00 1.90 11.57
N GLU A 16 -5.02 0.63 11.94
CA GLU A 16 -6.24 -0.10 12.25
C GLU A 16 -6.23 -0.59 13.72
N LYS A 17 -7.42 -0.76 14.29
CA LYS A 17 -7.59 -1.38 15.61
C LYS A 17 -8.27 -2.74 15.47
N TYR A 18 -7.65 -3.77 16.01
CA TYR A 18 -8.29 -5.07 16.16
C TYR A 18 -9.36 -5.06 17.25
N LYS A 19 -10.20 -6.10 17.25
CA LYS A 19 -11.31 -6.27 18.21
C LYS A 19 -10.85 -6.33 19.66
N ASP A 20 -9.63 -6.78 19.90
CA ASP A 20 -9.00 -6.82 21.23
C ASP A 20 -8.41 -5.47 21.67
N GLY A 21 -8.52 -4.43 20.83
CA GLY A 21 -8.01 -3.09 21.09
C GLY A 21 -6.55 -2.88 20.71
N SER A 22 -5.83 -3.92 20.28
CA SER A 22 -4.47 -3.79 19.76
C SER A 22 -4.46 -2.96 18.47
N THR A 23 -3.36 -2.25 18.25
CA THR A 23 -3.14 -1.47 17.03
C THR A 23 -2.31 -2.29 16.05
N VAL A 24 -2.70 -2.25 14.79
CA VAL A 24 -1.94 -2.77 13.66
C VAL A 24 -1.77 -1.67 12.62
N TYR A 25 -0.72 -1.78 11.82
CA TYR A 25 -0.46 -0.89 10.69
C TYR A 25 -0.61 -1.69 9.41
N VAL A 26 -1.59 -1.29 8.59
CA VAL A 26 -1.89 -1.91 7.31
C VAL A 26 -1.24 -1.08 6.24
N SER A 27 -0.46 -1.73 5.38
CA SER A 27 0.23 -1.11 4.26
C SER A 27 -0.39 -1.57 2.95
N GLN A 28 -0.55 -0.63 2.03
CA GLN A 28 -1.13 -0.87 0.71
C GLN A 28 -0.17 -0.38 -0.37
N VAL A 29 -0.06 -1.14 -1.45
CA VAL A 29 0.72 -0.78 -2.64
C VAL A 29 -0.25 -0.68 -3.83
N PRO A 30 -0.88 0.50 -4.04
CA PRO A 30 -2.02 0.62 -4.95
C PRO A 30 -1.72 0.16 -6.39
N THR A 31 -0.53 0.47 -6.91
CA THR A 31 -0.10 0.12 -8.27
C THR A 31 -0.01 -1.38 -8.50
N LEU A 32 0.27 -2.15 -7.45
CA LEU A 32 0.35 -3.62 -7.50
C LEU A 32 -0.92 -4.30 -6.97
N GLY A 33 -1.87 -3.56 -6.39
CA GLY A 33 -3.11 -4.12 -5.85
C GLY A 33 -2.91 -5.07 -4.66
N ILE A 34 -1.78 -4.95 -3.96
CA ILE A 34 -1.41 -5.79 -2.81
C ILE A 34 -1.42 -4.99 -1.50
N SER A 35 -1.60 -5.71 -0.39
CA SER A 35 -1.52 -5.16 0.95
C SER A 35 -0.87 -6.15 1.90
N ASP A 36 -0.19 -5.63 2.92
CA ASP A 36 0.32 -6.41 4.05
C ASP A 36 0.09 -5.62 5.35
N TYR A 37 0.58 -6.13 6.47
CA TYR A 37 0.47 -5.44 7.75
C TYR A 37 1.58 -5.81 8.73
N GLY A 38 1.65 -5.06 9.83
CA GLY A 38 2.54 -5.35 10.94
C GLY A 38 2.09 -4.68 12.24
N PRO A 39 2.52 -5.19 13.41
CA PRO A 39 2.26 -4.59 14.71
C PRO A 39 2.95 -3.23 14.90
N THR A 40 3.99 -2.92 14.11
CA THR A 40 4.63 -1.61 14.03
C THR A 40 4.68 -1.10 12.59
N ILE A 41 4.94 0.20 12.42
CA ILE A 41 5.11 0.81 11.09
C ILE A 41 6.30 0.16 10.37
N GLU A 42 7.41 -0.05 11.08
CA GLU A 42 8.63 -0.65 10.53
C GLU A 42 8.40 -2.07 10.05
N GLU A 43 7.68 -2.88 10.84
CA GLU A 43 7.37 -4.26 10.47
C GLU A 43 6.41 -4.33 9.28
N ALA A 44 5.39 -3.46 9.25
CA ALA A 44 4.49 -3.37 8.11
C ALA A 44 5.25 -3.03 6.81
N LEU A 45 6.20 -2.08 6.88
CA LEU A 45 7.01 -1.69 5.73
C LEU A 45 7.98 -2.78 5.28
N ASP A 46 8.65 -3.48 6.21
CA ASP A 46 9.54 -4.61 5.91
C ASP A 46 8.77 -5.78 5.26
N ASN A 47 7.61 -6.12 5.82
CA ASN A 47 6.71 -7.13 5.24
C ASN A 47 6.25 -6.72 3.83
N THR A 48 5.84 -5.46 3.66
CA THR A 48 5.45 -4.92 2.33
C THR A 48 6.57 -5.01 1.31
N GLN A 49 7.81 -4.66 1.70
CA GLN A 49 8.95 -4.75 0.78
C GLN A 49 9.20 -6.19 0.33
N LYS A 50 9.08 -7.16 1.24
CA LYS A 50 9.17 -8.60 0.91
C LYS A 50 8.02 -9.02 0.00
N LEU A 51 6.80 -8.58 0.27
CA LEU A 51 5.62 -8.89 -0.53
C LEU A 51 5.72 -8.33 -1.95
N ILE A 52 6.15 -7.07 -2.12
CA ILE A 52 6.40 -6.44 -3.43
C ILE A 52 7.39 -7.30 -4.23
N LYS A 53 8.50 -7.67 -3.61
CA LYS A 53 9.53 -8.48 -4.26
C LYS A 53 8.96 -9.84 -4.69
N PHE A 54 8.33 -10.55 -3.76
CA PHE A 54 7.72 -11.85 -4.02
C PHE A 54 6.70 -11.78 -5.16
N HIS A 55 5.80 -10.80 -5.12
CA HIS A 55 4.76 -10.62 -6.13
C HIS A 55 5.34 -10.39 -7.54
N ILE A 56 6.34 -9.51 -7.66
CA ILE A 56 7.00 -9.24 -8.94
C ILE A 56 7.76 -10.47 -9.44
N GLU A 57 8.45 -11.20 -8.55
CA GLU A 57 9.15 -12.43 -8.90
C GLU A 57 8.15 -13.51 -9.40
N SER A 58 6.99 -13.66 -8.74
CA SER A 58 5.94 -14.58 -9.18
C SER A 58 5.36 -14.23 -10.55
N LEU A 59 5.07 -12.95 -10.82
CA LEU A 59 4.60 -12.52 -12.14
C LEU A 59 5.60 -12.86 -13.25
N ILE A 60 6.90 -12.66 -13.00
CA ILE A 60 7.96 -13.01 -13.96
C ILE A 60 8.01 -14.53 -14.18
N GLU A 61 7.92 -15.32 -13.10
CA GLU A 61 7.95 -16.79 -13.17
C GLU A 61 6.73 -17.37 -13.91
N GLU A 62 5.56 -16.76 -13.73
CA GLU A 62 4.31 -17.15 -14.39
C GLU A 62 4.21 -16.66 -15.84
N GLY A 63 5.13 -15.78 -16.27
CA GLY A 63 5.12 -15.18 -17.61
C GLY A 63 4.05 -14.09 -17.79
N GLU A 64 3.57 -13.55 -16.67
CA GLU A 64 2.58 -12.48 -16.61
C GLU A 64 3.23 -11.10 -16.77
N GLU A 65 2.42 -10.10 -17.12
CA GLU A 65 2.90 -8.71 -17.23
C GLU A 65 3.21 -8.15 -15.84
N VAL A 66 4.40 -7.55 -15.69
CA VAL A 66 4.80 -6.85 -14.46
C VAL A 66 4.35 -5.39 -14.53
N PRO A 67 3.46 -4.91 -13.63
CA PRO A 67 3.12 -3.50 -13.57
C PRO A 67 4.37 -2.63 -13.35
N GLY A 68 4.49 -1.58 -14.15
CA GLY A 68 5.62 -0.65 -14.08
C GLY A 68 5.75 0.01 -12.69
N PRO A 69 6.97 0.43 -12.30
CA PRO A 69 7.17 1.16 -11.06
C PRO A 69 6.49 2.53 -11.11
N ASP A 70 6.18 3.04 -9.93
CA ASP A 70 5.69 4.40 -9.76
C ASP A 70 6.80 5.42 -10.07
N ASP A 71 6.42 6.52 -10.73
CA ASP A 71 7.31 7.65 -10.91
C ASP A 71 7.27 8.58 -9.70
N ALA A 72 8.14 8.30 -8.72
CA ALA A 72 8.21 9.04 -7.48
C ALA A 72 8.41 10.56 -7.66
N ASN A 73 8.94 11.03 -8.80
CA ASN A 73 9.12 12.46 -9.07
C ASN A 73 7.85 13.14 -9.58
N ASN A 74 6.88 12.36 -10.07
CA ASN A 74 5.65 12.85 -10.69
C ASN A 74 4.39 12.48 -9.90
N ILE A 75 4.54 12.03 -8.65
CA ILE A 75 3.43 11.67 -7.76
C ILE A 75 3.28 12.71 -6.66
N ILE A 76 2.06 13.22 -6.51
CA ILE A 76 1.64 14.06 -5.37
C ILE A 76 0.68 13.23 -4.53
N VAL A 77 1.03 12.98 -3.27
CA VAL A 77 0.15 12.32 -2.28
C VAL A 77 -0.41 13.40 -1.36
N THR A 78 -1.74 13.50 -1.30
CA THR A 78 -2.42 14.50 -0.46
C THR A 78 -3.76 13.96 0.02
N ASN A 79 -4.25 14.53 1.12
CA ASN A 79 -5.56 14.25 1.67
C ASN A 79 -6.43 15.49 1.42
N SER A 80 -7.70 15.29 1.06
CA SER A 80 -8.66 16.38 0.90
C SER A 80 -9.76 16.24 1.95
N GLU A 81 -10.05 17.34 2.64
CA GLU A 81 -11.12 17.42 3.64
C GLU A 81 -12.28 18.23 3.06
N VAL A 82 -13.51 17.76 3.30
CA VAL A 82 -14.74 18.44 2.87
C VAL A 82 -15.67 18.64 4.05
N SER A 83 -16.31 19.81 4.12
CA SER A 83 -17.36 20.09 5.10
C SER A 83 -18.74 19.90 4.46
N ILE A 84 -19.57 19.03 5.04
CA ILE A 84 -20.92 18.76 4.55
C ILE A 84 -21.94 19.25 5.58
N SER A 85 -22.82 20.18 5.17
CA SER A 85 -24.04 20.52 5.92
C SER A 85 -25.21 19.77 5.32
N SER A 86 -25.91 18.99 6.15
CA SER A 86 -27.08 18.21 5.72
C SER A 86 -28.24 18.41 6.68
N ASN A 87 -29.40 18.75 6.12
CA ASN A 87 -30.67 18.80 6.87
C ASN A 87 -31.24 17.40 7.14
N ARG A 88 -30.56 16.34 6.68
CA ARG A 88 -30.90 14.94 6.92
C ARG A 88 -29.75 14.23 7.65
N LYS A 89 -30.07 13.16 8.39
CA LYS A 89 -29.07 12.33 9.06
C LYS A 89 -28.08 11.77 8.03
N LEU A 90 -26.81 12.13 8.18
CA LEU A 90 -25.71 11.50 7.46
C LEU A 90 -25.43 10.13 8.11
N VAL A 91 -25.46 9.06 7.30
CA VAL A 91 -25.06 7.71 7.72
C VAL A 91 -23.76 7.41 7.00
N LEU A 92 -22.68 7.23 7.76
CA LEU A 92 -21.40 6.74 7.27
C LEU A 92 -21.38 5.22 7.50
N THR A 93 -21.04 4.47 6.47
CA THR A 93 -20.94 3.00 6.48
C THR A 93 -19.50 2.55 6.62
#